data_AF-A4ULS6-F1
#
_entry.id   AF-A4ULS6-F1
#
_cell.length_a   1.000
_cell.length_b   1.000
_cell.length_c   1.000
_cell.angle_alpha   90.00
_cell.angle_beta   90.00
_cell.angle_gamma   90.00
#
_symmetry.space_group_name_H-M   'P 1'
#
loop_
_entity.id
_entity.type
_entity.pdbx_description
1 polymer ?
#
loop_
_entity_poly.entity_id
_entity_poly.type
_entity_poly.pdbx_seq_one_letter_code
_entity_poly.pdbx_strand_id
1 'polypeptide(L)'
;GGKSTFMRQTALVVLLAYVGAFVPADAATIGPIDRIFTRIGAADDLAGGRSTFMVEMTEAAAILHRATPNSLVLMDEIGRGTSTFDGLALAWAIARHLLSHNRSHTLFATHYFELTQLPQEFAQAANVHLSAVEHGDGIVFLHAVQEGPASQSYGLQVAQLAGVPQPVIRAARKRLAWLEQHSADTAPRRSSTCSPCPATRPMTMRPKPPRPPRQAPSPRRSTASTR
;
A
#
# COMPACT_ATOMS: atom_id res chain seq x y z
N GLY A 1 16.47 1.65 -10.65
CA GLY A 1 15.17 1.14 -10.18
C GLY A 1 14.00 1.64 -11.03
N GLY A 2 13.95 2.93 -11.39
CA GLY A 2 13.00 3.48 -12.38
C GLY A 2 11.57 3.78 -11.91
N LYS A 3 11.13 3.30 -10.72
CA LYS A 3 9.75 3.49 -10.22
C LYS A 3 9.36 4.96 -10.13
N SER A 4 10.17 5.78 -9.46
CA SER A 4 9.93 7.21 -9.31
C SER A 4 9.97 7.94 -10.65
N THR A 5 10.85 7.54 -11.57
CA THR A 5 10.91 8.09 -12.93
C THR A 5 9.61 7.83 -13.69
N PHE A 6 9.11 6.60 -13.65
CA PHE A 6 7.84 6.21 -14.29
C PHE A 6 6.65 7.02 -13.73
N MET A 7 6.59 7.18 -12.41
CA MET A 7 5.55 7.99 -11.77
C MET A 7 5.63 9.47 -12.18
N ARG A 8 6.82 10.06 -12.13
CA ARG A 8 7.03 11.47 -12.55
C ARG A 8 6.68 11.67 -14.02
N GLN A 9 7.10 10.75 -14.89
CA GLN A 9 6.77 10.80 -16.31
C GLN A 9 5.25 10.79 -16.52
N THR A 10 4.53 9.91 -15.83
CA THR A 10 3.06 9.83 -15.92
C THR A 10 2.40 11.16 -15.55
N ALA A 11 2.83 11.76 -14.44
CA ALA A 11 2.29 13.06 -14.02
C ALA A 11 2.64 14.21 -14.98
N LEU A 12 3.85 14.21 -15.54
CA LEU A 12 4.26 15.19 -16.55
C LEU A 12 3.45 15.04 -17.84
N VAL A 13 3.18 13.82 -18.29
CA VAL A 13 2.32 13.56 -19.46
C VAL A 13 0.90 14.10 -19.23
N VAL A 14 0.32 13.86 -18.05
CA VAL A 14 -0.99 14.40 -17.69
C VAL A 14 -0.95 15.92 -17.65
N LEU A 15 0.05 16.53 -17.00
CA LEU A 15 0.19 17.98 -16.93
C LEU A 15 0.31 18.62 -18.32
N LEU A 16 1.13 18.07 -19.20
CA LEU A 16 1.32 18.55 -20.57
C LEU A 16 0.01 18.51 -21.37
N ALA A 17 -0.76 17.43 -21.26
CA ALA A 17 -2.05 17.34 -21.91
C ALA A 17 -3.04 18.42 -21.41
N TYR A 18 -3.03 18.70 -20.11
CA TYR A 18 -3.92 19.70 -19.49
C TYR A 18 -3.53 21.15 -19.78
N VAL A 19 -2.29 21.42 -20.18
CA VAL A 19 -1.88 22.74 -20.69
C VAL A 19 -2.06 22.87 -22.21
N GLY A 20 -2.57 21.83 -22.88
CA GLY A 20 -2.79 21.83 -24.33
C GLY A 20 -1.52 21.58 -25.17
N ALA A 21 -0.45 21.08 -24.55
CA ALA A 21 0.79 20.73 -25.26
C ALA A 21 0.74 19.30 -25.83
N PHE A 22 1.60 19.04 -26.81
CA PHE A 22 1.90 17.65 -27.20
C PHE A 22 2.54 16.89 -26.05
N VAL A 23 2.25 15.60 -25.96
CA VAL A 23 2.80 14.71 -24.92
C VAL A 23 3.85 13.77 -25.52
N PRO A 24 4.89 13.38 -24.75
CA PRO A 24 5.92 12.46 -25.20
C PRO A 24 5.44 11.00 -25.16
N ALA A 25 4.55 10.63 -26.09
CA ALA A 25 4.05 9.26 -26.27
C ALA A 25 3.62 9.04 -27.73
N ASP A 26 3.66 7.79 -28.20
CA ASP A 26 3.15 7.43 -29.54
C ASP A 26 1.64 7.67 -29.64
N ALA A 27 0.90 7.41 -28.55
CA ALA A 27 -0.50 7.75 -28.37
C ALA A 27 -0.81 7.96 -26.88
N ALA A 28 -1.76 8.84 -26.55
CA ALA A 28 -2.22 9.05 -25.18
C ALA A 28 -3.74 9.32 -25.14
N THR A 29 -4.44 8.60 -24.27
CA THR A 29 -5.84 8.87 -23.92
C THR A 29 -5.89 9.20 -22.44
N ILE A 30 -6.25 10.43 -22.11
CA ILE A 30 -6.21 10.95 -20.74
C ILE A 30 -7.63 11.35 -20.36
N GLY A 31 -8.14 10.73 -19.29
CA GLY A 31 -9.46 11.02 -18.74
C GLY A 31 -9.49 12.32 -17.92
N PRO A 32 -10.65 12.69 -17.35
CA PRO A 32 -10.76 13.87 -16.51
C PRO A 32 -9.93 13.71 -15.23
N ILE A 33 -8.92 14.55 -15.06
CA ILE A 33 -8.10 14.69 -13.86
C ILE A 33 -8.37 16.03 -13.20
N ASP A 34 -8.74 16.02 -11.91
CA ASP A 34 -9.02 17.25 -11.17
C ASP A 34 -7.78 17.81 -10.44
N ARG A 35 -6.93 16.92 -9.92
CA ARG A 35 -5.70 17.26 -9.19
C ARG A 35 -4.65 16.17 -9.35
N ILE A 36 -3.39 16.59 -9.33
CA ILE A 36 -2.23 15.69 -9.21
C ILE A 36 -1.66 15.84 -7.80
N PHE A 37 -1.64 14.74 -7.06
CA PHE A 37 -1.04 14.63 -5.75
C PHE A 37 0.25 13.83 -5.83
N THR A 38 1.30 14.32 -5.19
CA THR A 38 2.60 13.63 -5.19
C THR A 38 3.15 13.56 -3.78
N ARG A 39 3.39 12.35 -3.31
CA ARG A 39 4.31 12.04 -2.23
C ARG A 39 5.50 11.31 -2.84
N ILE A 40 6.32 12.05 -3.57
CA ILE A 40 7.60 11.56 -4.08
C ILE A 40 8.66 12.29 -3.27
N GLY A 41 9.41 11.56 -2.46
CA GLY A 41 10.41 12.15 -1.56
C GLY A 41 11.32 13.13 -2.30
N ALA A 42 11.31 14.39 -1.88
CA ALA A 42 12.40 15.31 -2.14
C ALA A 42 13.53 14.97 -1.15
N ALA A 43 14.78 15.00 -1.62
CA ALA A 43 15.93 14.85 -0.74
C ALA A 43 15.85 15.87 0.40
N ASP A 44 16.03 15.37 1.62
CA ASP A 44 16.16 16.04 2.92
C ASP A 44 15.91 17.56 2.96
N ASP A 45 14.78 17.95 3.57
CA ASP A 45 14.70 19.23 4.27
C ASP A 45 15.05 19.00 5.76
N LEU A 46 16.35 18.90 6.03
CA LEU A 46 16.88 18.81 7.40
C LEU A 46 16.72 20.12 8.20
N ALA A 47 16.26 21.22 7.57
CA ALA A 47 16.26 22.55 8.16
C ALA A 47 15.03 22.87 9.03
N GLY A 48 13.97 22.05 8.99
CA GLY A 48 12.68 22.35 9.62
C GLY A 48 12.48 21.87 11.06
N GLY A 49 13.40 21.12 11.66
CA GLY A 49 13.26 20.58 13.03
C GLY A 49 12.10 19.59 13.23
N ARG A 50 11.49 19.10 12.15
CA ARG A 50 10.42 18.09 12.15
C ARG A 50 10.99 16.76 11.66
N SER A 51 10.56 15.65 12.25
CA SER A 51 10.91 14.32 11.74
C SER A 51 10.45 14.18 10.28
N THR A 52 11.32 13.68 9.42
CA THR A 52 11.03 13.39 8.01
C THR A 52 9.79 12.51 7.87
N PHE A 53 9.58 11.59 8.82
CA PHE A 53 8.39 10.76 8.89
C PHE A 53 7.11 11.55 9.19
N MET A 54 7.17 12.59 10.04
CA MET A 54 5.99 13.42 10.34
C MET A 54 5.58 14.28 9.13
N VAL A 55 6.55 14.81 8.40
CA VAL A 55 6.28 15.53 7.14
C VAL A 55 5.61 14.59 6.14
N GLU A 56 6.17 13.39 5.97
CA GLU A 56 5.61 12.35 5.13
C GLU A 56 4.16 11.99 5.48
N MET A 57 3.85 11.79 6.76
CA MET A 57 2.49 11.48 7.21
C MET A 57 1.54 12.67 7.03
N THR A 58 2.02 13.90 7.18
CA THR A 58 1.21 15.10 6.95
C THR A 58 0.85 15.25 5.47
N GLU A 59 1.81 14.99 4.58
CA GLU A 59 1.57 14.97 3.13
C GLU A 59 0.59 13.86 2.75
N ALA A 60 0.78 12.64 3.26
CA ALA A 60 -0.14 11.53 3.04
C ALA A 60 -1.56 11.88 3.52
N ALA A 61 -1.70 12.47 4.72
CA ALA A 61 -2.99 12.90 5.25
C ALA A 61 -3.65 13.95 4.34
N ALA A 62 -2.89 14.93 3.84
CA ALA A 62 -3.41 15.94 2.92
C ALA A 62 -3.93 15.32 1.62
N ILE A 63 -3.25 14.30 1.10
CA ILE A 63 -3.70 13.54 -0.08
C ILE A 63 -5.00 12.80 0.24
N LEU A 64 -5.04 12.01 1.31
CA LEU A 64 -6.21 11.19 1.67
C LEU A 64 -7.46 12.04 1.91
N HIS A 65 -7.31 13.23 2.51
CA HIS A 65 -8.44 14.13 2.77
C HIS A 65 -8.98 14.83 1.51
N ARG A 66 -8.19 14.97 0.44
CA ARG A 66 -8.52 15.84 -0.70
C ARG A 66 -8.60 15.13 -2.04
N ALA A 67 -8.07 13.91 -2.14
CA ALA A 67 -8.11 13.10 -3.35
C ALA A 67 -9.55 12.68 -3.65
N THR A 68 -9.97 12.89 -4.89
CA THR A 68 -11.27 12.48 -5.41
C THR A 68 -11.09 11.29 -6.36
N PRO A 69 -12.17 10.66 -6.86
CA PRO A 69 -12.05 9.60 -7.85
C PRO A 69 -11.34 10.01 -9.15
N ASN A 70 -11.35 11.31 -9.47
CA ASN A 70 -10.69 11.87 -10.65
C ASN A 70 -9.27 12.37 -10.35
N SER A 71 -8.75 12.19 -9.14
CA SER A 71 -7.41 12.63 -8.81
C SER A 71 -6.35 11.62 -9.26
N LEU A 72 -5.22 12.12 -9.76
CA LEU A 72 -4.00 11.33 -9.96
C LEU A 72 -3.15 11.40 -8.70
N VAL A 73 -2.84 10.27 -8.09
CA VAL A 73 -2.07 10.17 -6.84
C VAL A 73 -0.80 9.36 -7.08
N LEU A 74 0.36 9.93 -6.74
CA LEU A 74 1.65 9.26 -6.76
C LEU A 74 2.14 9.08 -5.32
N MET A 75 2.26 7.84 -4.86
CA MET A 75 2.82 7.49 -3.55
C MET A 75 4.13 6.74 -3.75
N ASP A 76 5.24 7.33 -3.32
CA ASP A 76 6.57 6.72 -3.41
C ASP A 76 7.11 6.42 -2.02
N GLU A 77 7.34 5.13 -1.76
CA GLU A 77 8.09 4.63 -0.60
C GLU A 77 7.57 5.11 0.78
N ILE A 78 6.25 5.29 0.91
CA ILE A 78 5.62 5.65 2.18
C ILE A 78 5.87 4.59 3.27
N GLY A 79 6.13 5.02 4.50
CA GLY A 79 6.32 4.18 5.68
C GLY A 79 7.79 3.84 6.01
N ARG A 80 8.76 4.29 5.20
CA ARG A 80 10.18 3.91 5.40
C ARG A 80 10.88 4.58 6.57
N GLY A 81 10.39 5.74 7.02
CA GLY A 81 11.00 6.51 8.11
C GLY A 81 10.66 6.04 9.53
N THR A 82 10.04 4.86 9.69
CA THR A 82 9.59 4.33 10.98
C THR A 82 9.90 2.83 11.13
N SER A 83 9.43 2.19 12.21
CA SER A 83 9.57 0.75 12.41
C SER A 83 8.99 -0.02 11.21
N THR A 84 9.62 -1.12 10.82
CA THR A 84 9.23 -1.87 9.61
C THR A 84 7.76 -2.30 9.63
N PHE A 85 7.26 -2.74 10.80
CA PHE A 85 5.87 -3.17 10.96
C PHE A 85 4.89 -2.00 10.98
N ASP A 86 5.21 -0.89 11.64
CA ASP A 86 4.35 0.30 11.61
C ASP A 86 4.29 0.89 10.20
N GLY A 87 5.43 0.96 9.52
CA GLY A 87 5.54 1.43 8.14
C GLY A 87 4.72 0.58 7.17
N LEU A 88 4.82 -0.74 7.27
CA LEU A 88 4.00 -1.68 6.50
C LEU A 88 2.50 -1.50 6.79
N ALA A 89 2.12 -1.45 8.07
CA ALA A 89 0.73 -1.33 8.48
C ALA A 89 0.10 -0.02 7.97
N LEU A 90 0.82 1.09 8.07
CA LEU A 90 0.39 2.39 7.55
C LEU A 90 0.31 2.36 6.03
N ALA A 91 1.35 1.89 5.33
CA ALA A 91 1.33 1.81 3.87
C ALA A 91 0.15 0.97 3.35
N TRP A 92 -0.12 -0.17 4.00
CA TRP A 92 -1.26 -1.02 3.70
C TRP A 92 -2.59 -0.30 3.92
N ALA A 93 -2.78 0.34 5.07
CA ALA A 93 -4.00 1.08 5.38
C ALA A 93 -4.26 2.25 4.42
N ILE A 94 -3.20 3.00 4.08
CA ILE A 94 -3.24 4.12 3.14
C ILE A 94 -3.63 3.63 1.74
N ALA A 95 -2.97 2.58 1.23
CA ALA A 95 -3.27 2.01 -0.08
C ALA A 95 -4.73 1.53 -0.17
N ARG A 96 -5.24 0.86 0.88
CA ARG A 96 -6.64 0.44 0.97
C ARG A 96 -7.60 1.64 0.99
N HIS A 97 -7.27 2.71 1.71
CA HIS A 97 -8.11 3.90 1.76
C HIS A 97 -8.22 4.56 0.38
N LEU A 98 -7.10 4.70 -0.33
CA LEU A 98 -7.08 5.21 -1.71
C LEU A 98 -7.92 4.35 -2.66
N LEU A 99 -7.85 3.01 -2.52
CA LEU A 99 -8.60 2.07 -3.36
C LEU A 99 -10.12 2.06 -3.09
N SER A 100 -10.52 2.16 -1.81
CA SER A 100 -11.91 1.94 -1.39
C SER A 100 -12.71 3.22 -1.20
N HIS A 101 -12.10 4.26 -0.63
CA HIS A 101 -12.75 5.52 -0.27
C HIS A 101 -12.51 6.60 -1.32
N ASN A 102 -11.26 6.98 -1.59
CA ASN A 102 -10.96 8.03 -2.58
C ASN A 102 -11.25 7.55 -4.01
N ARG A 103 -10.93 6.28 -4.30
CA ARG A 103 -11.04 5.64 -5.62
C ARG A 103 -10.28 6.41 -6.70
N SER A 104 -9.18 7.04 -6.32
CA SER A 104 -8.32 7.86 -7.17
C SER A 104 -7.42 7.01 -8.07
N HIS A 105 -7.01 7.57 -9.21
CA HIS A 105 -5.98 6.97 -10.06
C HIS A 105 -4.63 6.98 -9.35
N THR A 106 -4.24 5.84 -8.77
CA THR A 106 -3.09 5.79 -7.86
C THR A 106 -1.94 4.98 -8.45
N LEU A 107 -0.75 5.57 -8.52
CA LEU A 107 0.52 4.85 -8.67
C LEU A 107 1.18 4.74 -7.29
N PHE A 108 1.37 3.51 -6.82
CA PHE A 108 1.91 3.23 -5.49
C PHE A 108 3.22 2.44 -5.62
N ALA A 109 4.36 3.14 -5.53
CA ALA A 109 5.67 2.50 -5.52
C ALA A 109 6.06 2.12 -4.09
N THR A 110 6.32 0.84 -3.88
CA THR A 110 6.66 0.30 -2.56
C THR A 110 7.75 -0.75 -2.64
N HIS A 111 8.33 -1.07 -1.49
CA HIS A 111 9.18 -2.25 -1.29
C HIS A 111 8.57 -3.26 -0.31
N TYR A 112 7.40 -2.94 0.24
CA TYR A 112 6.63 -3.88 1.04
C TYR A 112 5.98 -4.88 0.09
N PHE A 113 6.52 -6.09 0.04
CA PHE A 113 6.03 -7.16 -0.82
C PHE A 113 4.61 -7.59 -0.42
N GLU A 114 4.26 -7.44 0.84
CA GLU A 114 2.94 -7.75 1.39
C GLU A 114 1.84 -7.00 0.64
N LEU A 115 2.08 -5.73 0.24
CA LEU A 115 1.12 -4.92 -0.52
C LEU A 115 0.77 -5.53 -1.90
N THR A 116 1.58 -6.44 -2.43
CA THR A 116 1.28 -7.15 -3.68
C THR A 116 0.08 -8.10 -3.57
N GLN A 117 -0.41 -8.35 -2.35
CA GLN A 117 -1.63 -9.11 -2.13
C GLN A 117 -2.91 -8.29 -2.33
N LEU A 118 -2.83 -6.95 -2.36
CA LEU A 118 -4.01 -6.08 -2.51
C LEU A 118 -4.87 -6.37 -3.76
N PRO A 119 -4.30 -6.68 -4.95
CA PRO A 119 -5.09 -7.11 -6.11
C PRO A 119 -5.95 -8.37 -5.90
N GLN A 120 -5.67 -9.19 -4.89
CA GLN A 120 -6.51 -10.34 -4.55
C GLN A 120 -7.81 -9.91 -3.86
N GLU A 121 -7.81 -8.74 -3.21
CA GLU A 121 -8.97 -8.18 -2.51
C GLU A 121 -9.68 -7.09 -3.32
N PHE A 122 -8.94 -6.35 -4.15
CA PHE A 122 -9.45 -5.23 -4.94
C PHE A 122 -9.22 -5.48 -6.43
N ALA A 123 -10.30 -5.79 -7.16
CA ALA A 123 -10.24 -6.08 -8.60
C ALA A 123 -9.71 -4.92 -9.45
N GLN A 124 -9.86 -3.67 -8.98
CA GLN A 124 -9.31 -2.48 -9.63
C GLN A 124 -7.81 -2.25 -9.38
N ALA A 125 -7.17 -3.03 -8.51
CA ALA A 125 -5.73 -2.93 -8.25
C ALA A 125 -4.96 -3.91 -9.14
N ALA A 126 -3.81 -3.48 -9.65
CA ALA A 126 -2.93 -4.31 -10.45
C ALA A 126 -1.48 -4.17 -9.96
N ASN A 127 -0.75 -5.30 -9.93
CA ASN A 127 0.67 -5.28 -9.67
C ASN A 127 1.43 -5.07 -10.97
N VAL A 128 2.39 -4.15 -10.93
CA VAL A 128 3.40 -3.99 -11.97
C VAL A 128 4.76 -3.84 -11.32
N HIS A 129 5.81 -4.24 -12.03
CA HIS A 129 7.18 -4.10 -11.58
C HIS A 129 8.10 -3.64 -12.71
N LEU A 130 9.25 -3.09 -12.35
CA LEU A 130 10.30 -2.77 -13.32
C LEU A 130 11.25 -3.94 -13.43
N SER A 131 11.37 -4.46 -14.65
CA SER A 131 12.17 -5.63 -14.95
C SER A 131 13.68 -5.36 -14.81
N ALA A 132 14.38 -6.37 -14.31
CA ALA A 132 15.81 -6.45 -14.23
C ALA A 132 16.23 -7.84 -14.73
N VAL A 133 17.29 -7.91 -15.52
CA VAL A 133 17.83 -9.16 -16.03
C VAL A 133 19.19 -9.41 -15.39
N GLU A 134 19.38 -10.62 -14.89
CA GLU A 134 20.69 -11.09 -14.42
C GLU A 134 21.55 -11.45 -15.63
N HIS A 135 22.76 -10.91 -15.70
CA HIS A 135 23.73 -11.22 -16.73
C HIS A 135 25.10 -11.45 -16.09
N GLY A 136 25.52 -12.72 -16.02
CA GLY A 136 26.76 -13.10 -15.32
C GLY A 136 26.70 -12.77 -13.82
N ASP A 137 27.71 -12.06 -13.31
CA ASP A 137 27.79 -11.60 -11.92
C ASP A 137 27.08 -10.23 -11.67
N GLY A 138 26.36 -9.70 -12.67
CA GLY A 138 25.75 -8.37 -12.63
C GLY A 138 24.25 -8.36 -12.92
N ILE A 139 23.61 -7.23 -12.59
CA ILE A 139 22.21 -6.95 -12.91
C ILE A 139 22.14 -5.81 -13.93
N VAL A 140 21.34 -6.00 -14.98
CA VAL A 140 20.98 -4.97 -15.94
C VAL A 140 19.52 -4.56 -15.71
N PHE A 141 19.28 -3.30 -15.40
CA PHE A 141 17.92 -2.75 -15.29
C PHE A 141 17.39 -2.45 -16.69
N LEU A 142 16.34 -3.17 -17.11
CA LEU A 142 15.72 -2.97 -18.43
C LEU A 142 14.84 -1.72 -18.49
N HIS A 143 14.47 -1.16 -17.33
CA HIS A 143 13.54 -0.03 -17.21
C HIS A 143 12.17 -0.26 -17.88
N ALA A 144 11.85 -1.49 -18.24
CA ALA A 144 10.55 -1.86 -18.80
C ALA A 144 9.61 -2.29 -17.68
N VAL A 145 8.43 -1.66 -17.64
CA VAL A 145 7.34 -2.04 -16.75
C VAL A 145 6.74 -3.36 -17.26
N GLN A 146 6.58 -4.32 -16.37
CA GLN A 146 6.02 -5.64 -16.63
C GLN A 146 4.88 -5.90 -15.66
N GLU A 147 3.90 -6.69 -16.10
CA GLU A 147 2.78 -7.09 -15.26
C GLU A 147 3.21 -8.07 -14.15
N GLY A 148 2.45 -8.07 -13.07
CA GLY A 148 2.68 -8.94 -11.92
C GLY A 148 3.61 -8.33 -10.86
N PRO A 149 3.68 -8.96 -9.67
CA PRO A 149 4.58 -8.54 -8.62
C PRO A 149 6.04 -8.86 -8.99
N ALA A 150 6.98 -8.12 -8.40
CA ALA A 150 8.39 -8.46 -8.53
C ALA A 150 8.66 -9.84 -7.90
N SER A 151 9.39 -10.72 -8.59
CA SER A 151 9.67 -12.09 -8.11
C SER A 151 10.64 -12.14 -6.93
N GLN A 152 11.58 -11.18 -6.83
CA GLN A 152 12.63 -11.14 -5.81
C GLN A 152 13.08 -9.72 -5.49
N SER A 153 13.62 -9.52 -4.29
CA SER A 153 14.33 -8.29 -3.90
C SER A 153 15.80 -8.39 -4.31
N TYR A 154 16.25 -7.46 -5.17
CA TYR A 154 17.62 -7.45 -5.70
C TYR A 154 18.61 -6.68 -4.80
N GLY A 155 18.31 -6.50 -3.52
CA GLY A 155 19.08 -5.63 -2.63
C GLY A 155 20.55 -6.05 -2.49
N LEU A 156 20.83 -7.35 -2.34
CA LEU A 156 22.20 -7.85 -2.21
C LEU A 156 22.99 -7.75 -3.52
N GLN A 157 22.33 -7.97 -4.65
CA GLN A 157 22.93 -7.88 -5.97
C GLN A 157 23.22 -6.43 -6.36
N VAL A 158 22.35 -5.48 -5.98
CA VAL A 158 22.63 -4.04 -6.12
C VAL A 158 23.83 -3.63 -5.28
N ALA A 159 23.95 -4.16 -4.05
CA ALA A 159 25.12 -3.93 -3.21
C ALA A 159 26.41 -4.49 -3.85
N GLN A 160 26.33 -5.68 -4.46
CA GLN A 160 27.46 -6.26 -5.19
C GLN A 160 27.87 -5.39 -6.39
N LEU A 161 26.90 -4.88 -7.16
CA LEU A 161 27.14 -3.96 -8.28
C LEU A 161 27.75 -2.63 -7.80
N ALA A 162 27.36 -2.15 -6.62
CA ALA A 162 27.94 -0.96 -5.99
C ALA A 162 29.37 -1.18 -5.46
N GLY A 163 29.93 -2.38 -5.60
CA GLY A 163 31.30 -2.70 -5.18
C GLY A 163 31.43 -3.07 -3.69
N VAL A 164 30.34 -3.45 -3.02
CA VAL A 164 30.41 -3.93 -1.64
C VAL A 164 31.27 -5.20 -1.58
N PRO A 165 32.25 -5.31 -0.65
CA PRO A 165 33.17 -6.43 -0.62
C PRO A 165 32.48 -7.80 -0.54
N GLN A 166 32.98 -8.77 -1.31
CA GLN A 166 32.42 -10.12 -1.36
C GLN A 166 32.27 -10.82 0.01
N PRO A 167 33.19 -10.66 0.99
CA PRO A 167 32.97 -11.19 2.33
C PRO A 167 31.70 -10.63 3.01
N VAL A 168 31.39 -9.35 2.80
CA VAL A 168 30.20 -8.67 3.35
C VAL A 168 28.94 -9.20 2.66
N ILE A 169 28.94 -9.32 1.33
CA ILE A 169 27.81 -9.89 0.57
C ILE A 169 27.52 -11.33 1.02
N ARG A 170 28.55 -12.16 1.21
CA ARG A 170 28.39 -13.54 1.70
C ARG A 170 27.80 -13.57 3.11
N ALA A 171 28.25 -12.69 4.01
CA ALA A 171 27.70 -12.60 5.36
C ALA A 171 26.24 -12.15 5.35
N ALA A 172 25.91 -11.13 4.54
CA ALA A 172 24.55 -10.63 4.39
C ALA A 172 23.61 -11.70 3.81
N ARG A 173 24.06 -12.47 2.82
CA ARG A 173 23.30 -13.60 2.25
C ARG A 173 22.98 -14.67 3.30
N LYS A 174 23.95 -15.04 4.14
CA LYS A 174 23.73 -15.98 5.26
C LYS A 174 22.71 -15.43 6.26
N ARG A 175 22.80 -14.14 6.61
CA ARG A 175 21.87 -13.50 7.53
C ARG A 175 20.46 -13.42 6.95
N LEU A 176 20.31 -13.12 5.67
CA LEU A 176 19.02 -13.09 4.98
C LEU A 176 18.36 -14.47 5.00
N ALA A 177 19.09 -15.52 4.63
CA ALA A 177 18.58 -16.90 4.68
C ALA A 177 18.13 -17.31 6.09
N TRP A 178 18.87 -16.89 7.13
CA TRP A 178 18.47 -17.12 8.52
C TRP A 178 17.17 -16.36 8.86
N LEU A 179 17.03 -15.09 8.47
CA LEU A 179 15.82 -14.30 8.72
C LEU A 179 14.61 -14.91 8.02
N GLU A 180 14.72 -15.32 6.76
CA GLU A 180 13.63 -15.95 6.00
C GLU A 180 13.14 -17.24 6.66
N GLN A 181 14.06 -18.07 7.17
CA GLN A 181 13.71 -19.29 7.90
C GLN A 181 12.97 -19.01 9.20
N HIS A 182 13.35 -17.97 9.94
CA HIS A 182 12.75 -17.65 11.25
C HIS A 182 11.50 -16.75 11.13
N SER A 183 11.32 -16.04 10.02
CA SER A 183 10.09 -15.30 9.73
C SER A 183 8.94 -16.23 9.32
N ALA A 184 9.24 -17.40 8.73
CA ALA A 184 8.23 -18.41 8.37
C ALA A 184 7.53 -19.04 9.58
N ASP A 185 8.18 -19.08 10.76
CA ASP A 185 7.60 -19.62 12.00
C ASP A 185 6.64 -18.63 12.71
N THR A 186 6.61 -17.36 12.30
CA THR A 186 5.73 -16.33 12.89
C THR A 186 4.49 -16.02 12.03
N ALA A 187 4.40 -16.57 10.81
CA ALA A 187 3.20 -16.46 9.98
C ALA A 187 2.23 -17.62 10.25
N PRO A 188 0.90 -17.41 10.38
CA PRO A 188 -0.04 -18.51 10.55
C PRO A 188 0.01 -19.38 9.30
N ARG A 189 0.37 -20.66 9.52
CA ARG A 189 0.49 -21.71 8.51
C ARG A 189 -0.66 -21.67 7.51
N ARG A 190 -0.35 -21.34 6.26
CA ARG A 190 -1.13 -21.78 5.10
C ARG A 190 -1.17 -23.32 5.14
N SER A 191 -2.29 -23.88 5.57
CA SER A 191 -2.59 -25.30 5.43
C SER A 191 -3.64 -25.47 4.34
N SER A 192 -3.15 -25.64 3.11
CA SER A 192 -3.90 -26.21 2.01
C SER A 192 -3.94 -27.73 2.18
N THR A 193 -4.98 -28.23 2.84
CA THR A 193 -5.56 -29.57 2.60
C THR A 193 -6.99 -29.57 3.12
N CYS A 194 -7.95 -29.24 2.26
CA CYS A 194 -9.35 -29.54 2.50
C CYS A 194 -9.69 -30.79 1.68
N SER A 195 -9.62 -31.97 2.31
CA SER A 195 -10.36 -33.15 1.84
C SER A 195 -11.75 -33.10 2.46
N PRO A 196 -12.82 -33.40 1.70
CA PRO A 196 -14.18 -33.23 2.17
C PRO A 196 -14.58 -34.40 3.09
N CYS A 197 -15.20 -34.11 4.22
CA CYS A 197 -15.88 -35.10 5.06
C CYS A 197 -17.12 -34.46 5.72
N PRO A 198 -18.13 -35.25 6.11
CA PRO A 198 -19.42 -35.31 5.44
C PRO A 198 -20.49 -34.48 6.15
N ALA A 199 -21.58 -34.21 5.41
CA ALA A 199 -22.74 -33.43 5.86
C ALA A 199 -23.35 -33.97 7.17
N THR A 200 -23.33 -33.14 8.22
CA THR A 200 -24.07 -33.36 9.46
C THR A 200 -25.45 -32.68 9.35
N ARG A 201 -26.50 -33.48 9.54
CA ARG A 201 -27.94 -33.10 9.51
C ARG A 201 -28.26 -31.85 10.35
N PRO A 202 -29.25 -31.03 9.94
CA PRO A 202 -29.68 -29.87 10.72
C PRO A 202 -30.38 -30.30 12.02
N MET A 203 -29.86 -29.85 13.16
CA MET A 203 -30.58 -29.87 14.43
C MET A 203 -31.61 -28.73 14.44
N THR A 204 -32.88 -29.08 14.47
CA THR A 204 -34.01 -28.20 14.76
C THR A 204 -33.86 -27.51 16.12
N MET A 205 -33.78 -26.17 16.12
CA MET A 205 -33.88 -25.37 17.34
C MET A 205 -35.34 -25.20 17.76
N ARG A 206 -35.64 -25.57 19.02
CA ARG A 206 -36.90 -25.24 19.71
C ARG A 206 -36.96 -23.75 20.06
N PRO A 207 -38.12 -23.09 19.98
CA PRO A 207 -38.26 -21.69 20.36
C PRO A 207 -38.23 -21.51 21.90
N LYS A 208 -37.61 -20.41 22.33
CA LYS A 208 -37.44 -19.98 23.73
C LYS A 208 -38.72 -19.28 24.23
N PRO A 209 -39.16 -19.47 25.48
CA PRO A 209 -40.39 -18.83 25.99
C PRO A 209 -40.20 -17.32 26.25
N PRO A 210 -41.30 -16.53 26.21
CA PRO A 210 -41.25 -15.08 26.32
C PRO A 210 -40.97 -14.59 27.76
N ARG A 211 -40.30 -13.43 27.87
CA ARG A 211 -40.01 -12.73 29.14
C ARG A 211 -41.24 -11.95 29.63
N PRO A 212 -41.42 -11.79 30.96
CA PRO A 212 -42.52 -11.00 31.52
C PRO A 212 -42.33 -9.48 31.35
N PRO A 213 -43.42 -8.70 31.38
CA PRO A 213 -43.40 -7.26 31.08
C PRO A 213 -42.77 -6.40 32.18
N ARG A 214 -42.08 -5.34 31.76
CA ARG A 214 -41.48 -4.29 32.60
C ARG A 214 -42.56 -3.34 33.13
N GLN A 215 -42.59 -3.12 34.45
CA GLN A 215 -43.44 -2.10 35.09
C GLN A 215 -42.96 -0.68 34.74
N ALA A 216 -43.91 0.22 34.47
CA ALA A 216 -43.65 1.63 34.17
C ALA A 216 -43.43 2.46 35.45
N PRO A 217 -42.54 3.46 35.45
CA PRO A 217 -42.38 4.38 36.58
C PRO A 217 -43.51 5.43 36.62
N SER A 218 -43.94 5.75 37.83
CA SER A 218 -45.00 6.70 38.19
C SER A 218 -44.59 8.18 37.95
N PRO A 219 -45.54 9.07 37.59
CA PRO A 219 -45.23 10.46 37.25
C PRO A 219 -44.99 11.33 38.49
N ARG A 220 -43.86 12.06 38.52
CA ARG A 220 -43.61 13.13 39.49
C ARG A 220 -44.30 14.41 39.04
N ARG A 221 -45.07 15.01 39.97
CA ARG A 221 -45.83 16.25 39.83
C ARG A 221 -44.93 17.44 39.51
N SER A 222 -45.35 18.27 38.54
CA SER A 222 -44.86 19.64 38.34
C SER A 222 -45.59 20.58 39.30
N THR A 223 -44.85 21.36 40.08
CA THR A 223 -45.36 22.58 40.72
C THR A 223 -44.75 23.77 40.00
N ALA A 224 -45.57 24.47 39.21
CA ALA A 224 -45.32 25.84 38.82
C ALA A 224 -45.83 26.75 39.95
N SER A 225 -45.04 27.73 40.37
CA SER A 225 -45.55 28.89 41.11
C SER A 225 -44.83 30.15 40.64
N THR A 226 -45.67 31.09 40.23
CA THR A 226 -45.47 32.43 39.70
C THR A 226 -44.94 33.41 40.75
N ARG A 227 -43.98 34.25 40.38
CA ARG A 227 -44.04 35.73 40.42
C ARG A 227 -42.75 36.33 39.88
#